data_AF-A0A3D0HIM0-F1
#
_entry.id   AF-A0A3D0HIM0-F1
#
_cell.length_a   1.000
_cell.length_b   1.000
_cell.length_c   1.000
_cell.angle_alpha   90.00
_cell.angle_beta   90.00
_cell.angle_gamma   90.00
#
_symmetry.space_group_name_H-M   'P 1'
#
loop_
_entity.id
_entity.type
_entity.pdbx_description
1 polymer ?
#
loop_
_entity_poly.entity_id
_entity_poly.type
_entity_poly.pdbx_seq_one_letter_code
_entity_poly.pdbx_strand_id
1 'polypeptide(L)'
;LEHLRVLEIELALADLESVETKINRMQKAARMDKSLEEELGALTRAQENLAEGRPLYRATLSKDDLTLLAPHFLLTTRRVLAVVNVAEN
;
A
#
# COMPACT_ATOMS: atom_id res chain seq x y z
N LEU A 1 -2.91 7.97 20.69
CA LEU A 1 -2.79 6.72 19.90
C LEU A 1 -3.99 6.50 18.97
N GLU A 2 -5.20 6.80 19.43
CA GLU A 2 -6.42 6.72 18.60
C GLU A 2 -6.33 7.54 17.30
N HIS A 3 -5.90 8.81 17.37
CA HIS A 3 -5.76 9.65 16.17
C HIS A 3 -4.76 9.08 15.15
N LEU A 4 -3.65 8.48 15.60
CA LEU A 4 -2.69 7.84 14.70
C LEU A 4 -3.34 6.65 13.99
N ARG A 5 -4.10 5.83 14.72
CA ARG A 5 -4.82 4.69 14.14
C ARG A 5 -5.85 5.15 13.11
N VAL A 6 -6.62 6.21 13.39
CA VAL A 6 -7.59 6.78 12.44
C VAL A 6 -6.88 7.20 11.16
N LEU A 7 -5.79 7.99 11.27
CA LEU A 7 -4.99 8.41 10.13
C LEU A 7 -4.45 7.22 9.32
N GLU A 8 -3.96 6.18 9.99
CA GLU A 8 -3.45 4.96 9.34
C GLU A 8 -4.51 4.24 8.52
N ILE A 9 -5.73 4.14 9.05
CA ILE A 9 -6.86 3.54 8.35
C ILE A 9 -7.25 4.39 7.13
N GLU A 10 -7.33 5.71 7.28
CA GLU A 10 -7.64 6.61 6.17
C GLU A 10 -6.62 6.53 5.03
N LEU A 11 -5.33 6.50 5.38
CA LEU A 11 -4.25 6.31 4.39
C LEU A 11 -4.33 4.93 3.72
N ALA A 12 -4.63 3.87 4.47
CA ALA A 12 -4.79 2.53 3.92
C ALA A 12 -5.98 2.46 2.95
N LEU A 13 -7.11 3.11 3.28
CA LEU A 13 -8.29 3.15 2.41
C LEU A 13 -8.01 3.93 1.11
N ALA A 14 -7.31 5.06 1.18
CA ALA A 14 -6.94 5.83 -0.01
C ALA A 14 -6.02 5.05 -0.96
N ASP A 15 -5.06 4.31 -0.39
CA ASP A 15 -4.20 3.43 -1.18
C ASP A 15 -4.96 2.21 -1.71
N LEU A 16 -5.92 1.65 -0.95
CA LEU A 16 -6.76 0.52 -1.37
C LEU A 16 -7.51 0.84 -2.67
N GLU A 17 -8.23 1.96 -2.69
CA GLU A 17 -8.98 2.42 -3.88
C GLU A 17 -8.04 2.57 -5.09
N SER A 18 -6.85 3.14 -4.84
CA SER A 18 -5.81 3.34 -5.83
C SER A 18 -5.23 2.02 -6.36
N VAL A 19 -5.10 0.99 -5.52
CA VAL A 19 -4.59 -0.34 -5.88
C VAL A 19 -5.64 -1.14 -6.63
N GLU A 20 -6.89 -1.14 -6.18
CA GLU A 20 -7.99 -1.85 -6.84
C GLU A 20 -8.22 -1.36 -8.28
N THR A 21 -8.15 -0.04 -8.48
CA THR A 21 -8.22 0.55 -9.83
C THR A 21 -7.08 0.07 -10.73
N LYS A 22 -5.85 -0.04 -10.19
CA LYS A 22 -4.67 -0.50 -10.93
C LYS A 22 -4.76 -1.99 -11.25
N ILE A 23 -5.15 -2.83 -10.29
CA ILE A 23 -5.35 -4.28 -10.47
C ILE A 23 -6.34 -4.52 -11.61
N ASN A 24 -7.50 -3.85 -11.61
CA ASN A 24 -8.51 -4.03 -12.65
C ASN A 24 -8.00 -3.73 -14.08
N ARG A 25 -7.09 -2.75 -14.21
CA ARG A 25 -6.46 -2.41 -15.50
C ARG A 25 -5.37 -3.43 -15.85
N MET A 26 -4.53 -3.78 -14.89
CA MET A 26 -3.37 -4.64 -15.09
C MET A 26 -3.74 -6.10 -15.31
N GLN A 27 -4.78 -6.62 -14.66
CA GLN A 27 -5.30 -7.97 -14.90
C GLN A 27 -5.65 -8.22 -16.36
N LYS A 28 -6.17 -7.20 -17.06
CA LYS A 28 -6.47 -7.31 -18.50
C LYS A 28 -5.20 -7.35 -19.34
N ALA A 29 -4.21 -6.52 -19.00
CA ALA A 29 -2.93 -6.46 -19.70
C ALA A 29 -2.10 -7.74 -19.48
N ALA A 30 -2.05 -8.27 -18.25
CA ALA A 30 -1.28 -9.45 -17.89
C ALA A 30 -1.73 -10.73 -18.61
N ARG A 31 -3.00 -10.80 -19.04
CA ARG A 31 -3.49 -11.90 -19.90
C ARG A 31 -2.81 -11.94 -21.27
N MET A 32 -2.35 -10.79 -21.75
CA MET A 32 -1.69 -10.63 -23.04
C MET A 32 -0.17 -10.58 -22.91
N ASP A 33 0.34 -10.10 -21.78
CA ASP A 33 1.76 -9.95 -21.48
C ASP A 33 2.09 -10.51 -20.10
N LYS A 34 2.74 -11.67 -20.06
CA LYS A 34 3.11 -12.36 -18.82
C LYS A 34 4.16 -11.62 -17.99
N SER A 35 4.90 -10.67 -18.59
CA SER A 35 5.87 -9.89 -17.83
C SER A 35 5.24 -9.04 -16.72
N LEU A 36 3.92 -8.80 -16.80
CA LEU A 36 3.14 -8.04 -15.83
C LEU A 36 2.62 -8.88 -14.65
N GLU A 37 2.80 -10.21 -14.66
CA GLU A 37 2.27 -11.10 -13.62
C GLU A 37 2.90 -10.82 -12.25
N GLU A 38 4.19 -10.49 -12.20
CA GLU A 38 4.87 -10.18 -10.93
C GLU A 38 4.38 -8.87 -10.32
N GLU A 39 4.25 -7.81 -11.12
CA GLU A 39 3.72 -6.51 -10.69
C GLU A 39 2.26 -6.63 -10.23
N LEU A 40 1.44 -7.38 -10.96
CA LEU A 40 0.07 -7.70 -10.57
C LEU A 40 0.02 -8.48 -9.25
N GLY A 41 0.95 -9.42 -9.05
CA GLY A 41 1.09 -10.14 -7.80
C GLY A 41 1.42 -9.22 -6.62
N ALA A 42 2.35 -8.28 -6.81
CA ALA A 42 2.72 -7.30 -5.79
C ALA A 42 1.54 -6.37 -5.43
N LEU A 43 0.81 -5.89 -6.44
CA LEU A 43 -0.43 -5.12 -6.24
C LEU A 43 -1.49 -5.92 -5.48
N THR A 44 -1.64 -7.21 -5.76
CA THR A 44 -2.61 -8.07 -5.07
C THR A 44 -2.25 -8.25 -3.60
N ARG A 45 -0.98 -8.52 -3.27
CA ARG A 45 -0.50 -8.58 -1.88
C ARG A 45 -0.66 -7.24 -1.15
N ALA A 46 -0.46 -6.12 -1.85
CA ALA A 46 -0.74 -4.81 -1.29
C ALA A 46 -2.23 -4.63 -0.97
N GLN A 47 -3.11 -5.02 -1.89
CA GLN A 47 -4.57 -4.97 -1.69
C GLN A 47 -5.00 -5.75 -0.45
N GLU A 48 -4.49 -6.97 -0.25
CA GLU A 48 -4.84 -7.83 0.91
C GLU A 48 -4.56 -7.12 2.25
N ASN A 49 -3.41 -6.46 2.37
CA ASN A 49 -3.06 -5.70 3.57
C ASN A 49 -3.95 -4.46 3.75
N LEU A 50 -4.13 -3.70 2.66
CA LEU A 50 -4.89 -2.46 2.69
C LEU A 50 -6.38 -2.70 2.98
N ALA A 51 -6.94 -3.82 2.52
CA ALA A 51 -8.32 -4.24 2.81
C ALA A 51 -8.57 -4.51 4.31
N GLU A 52 -7.53 -4.88 5.06
CA GLU A 52 -7.58 -5.00 6.53
C GLU A 52 -7.38 -3.66 7.25
N GLY A 53 -7.26 -2.54 6.51
CA GLY A 53 -6.91 -1.23 7.06
C GLY A 53 -5.45 -1.15 7.52
N ARG A 54 -4.57 -2.04 7.02
CA ARG A 54 -3.15 -2.09 7.38
C ARG A 54 -2.34 -1.26 6.38
N PRO A 55 -1.72 -0.14 6.79
CA PRO A 55 -0.84 0.61 5.89
C PRO A 55 0.40 -0.22 5.53
N LEU A 56 0.91 -0.06 4.31
CA LEU A 56 1.95 -0.94 3.76
C LEU A 56 3.30 -0.88 4.50
N TYR A 57 3.65 0.24 5.15
CA TYR A 57 4.85 0.32 6.00
C TYR A 57 4.73 -0.50 7.30
N ARG A 58 3.52 -0.99 7.64
CA ARG A 58 3.28 -1.99 8.71
C ARG A 58 3.01 -3.39 8.15
N ALA A 59 2.93 -3.54 6.83
CA ALA A 59 2.77 -4.83 6.16
C ALA A 59 4.13 -5.54 6.05
N THR A 60 4.10 -6.87 5.97
CA THR A 60 5.31 -7.66 5.71
C THR A 60 5.42 -7.92 4.22
N LEU A 61 5.81 -6.90 3.46
CA LEU A 61 6.10 -7.01 2.03
C LEU A 61 7.59 -7.29 1.80
N SER A 62 7.90 -8.08 0.77
CA SER A 62 9.28 -8.33 0.38
C SER A 62 9.92 -7.09 -0.26
N LYS A 63 11.25 -7.06 -0.37
CA LYS A 63 11.94 -5.97 -1.08
C LYS A 63 11.53 -5.91 -2.55
N ASP A 64 11.36 -7.08 -3.18
CA ASP A 64 10.96 -7.18 -4.59
C ASP A 64 9.54 -6.64 -4.79
N ASP A 65 8.62 -6.95 -3.87
CA ASP A 65 7.27 -6.34 -3.86
C ASP A 65 7.36 -4.81 -3.77
N LEU A 66 8.15 -4.29 -2.85
CA LEU A 66 8.29 -2.83 -2.67
C LEU A 66 8.90 -2.17 -3.91
N THR A 67 9.83 -2.84 -4.60
CA THR A 67 10.39 -2.36 -5.87
C THR A 67 9.33 -2.33 -6.97
N LEU A 68 8.52 -3.38 -7.10
CA LEU A 68 7.42 -3.44 -8.07
C LEU A 68 6.32 -2.40 -7.77
N LEU A 69 6.09 -2.10 -6.50
CA LEU A 69 5.09 -1.10 -6.08
C LEU A 69 5.56 0.36 -6.19
N ALA A 70 6.87 0.60 -6.29
CA ALA A 70 7.43 1.95 -6.29
C ALA A 70 6.84 2.89 -7.37
N PRO A 71 6.61 2.44 -8.62
CA PRO A 71 6.01 3.27 -9.67
C PRO A 71 4.55 3.67 -9.41
N HIS A 72 3.87 3.05 -8.43
CA HIS A 72 2.47 3.33 -8.12
C HIS A 72 2.27 4.47 -7.11
N PHE A 73 3.34 4.98 -6.52
CA PHE A 73 3.36 6.13 -5.61
C PHE A 73 2.36 6.05 -4.44
N LEU A 74 2.11 4.85 -3.93
CA LEU A 74 1.23 4.62 -2.78
C LEU A 74 1.71 5.44 -1.57
N LEU A 75 0.77 5.98 -0.79
CA LEU A 75 1.06 6.84 0.36
C LEU A 75 1.76 6.05 1.46
N THR A 76 1.29 4.83 1.71
CA THR A 76 1.69 3.98 2.82
C THR A 76 2.94 3.14 2.55
N THR A 77 3.57 3.24 1.38
CA THR A 77 4.92 2.70 1.14
C THR A 77 6.03 3.70 1.50
N ARG A 78 5.68 4.97 1.74
CA ARG A 78 6.64 6.01 2.12
C ARG A 78 7.10 5.84 3.55
N ARG A 79 8.31 6.33 3.84
CA ARG A 79 8.85 6.37 5.21
C ARG A 79 8.04 7.35 6.06
N VAL A 80 7.67 6.94 7.27
CA VAL A 80 6.88 7.72 8.23
C VAL A 80 7.67 7.92 9.52
N LEU A 81 7.57 9.12 10.11
CA LEU A 81 8.07 9.44 11.45
C LEU A 81 6.90 9.99 12.28
N ALA A 82 6.50 9.28 13.33
CA ALA A 82 5.51 9.77 14.27
C ALA A 82 6.18 10.68 15.30
N VAL A 83 5.81 11.96 15.31
CA VAL A 83 6.28 12.94 16.30
C VAL A 83 5.20 13.10 17.36
N VAL A 84 5.50 12.69 18.58
CA VAL A 84 4.59 12.83 19.73
C VAL A 84 4.96 14.11 20.46
N ASN A 85 4.07 15.11 20.40
CA ASN A 85 4.23 16.32 21.17
C ASN A 85 3.72 16.10 22.60
N VAL A 86 4.57 16.35 23.59
CA VAL A 86 4.22 16.32 25.01
C VAL A 86 4.52 17.71 25.58
N ALA A 87 3.56 18.31 26.27
CA ALA A 87 3.79 19.58 26.96
C ALA A 87 4.75 19.35 28.13
N GLU A 88 5.64 20.31 28.40
CA GLU A 88 6.41 20.32 29.65
C GLU A 88 5.43 20.51 30.81
N ASN A 89 5.49 19.59 31.79
CA ASN A 89 4.65 19.65 32.99
C ASN A 89 5.05 20.82 33.89
#